data_AF-D9SVZ5-F1
#
_entry.id   AF-D9SVZ5-F1
#
_cell.length_a   1.000
_cell.length_b   1.000
_cell.length_c   1.000
_cell.angle_alpha   90.00
_cell.angle_beta   90.00
_cell.angle_gamma   90.00
#
_symmetry.space_group_name_H-M   'P 1'
#
loop_
_entity.id
_entity.type
_entity.pdbx_description
1 polymer ?
#
loop_
_entity_poly.entity_id
_entity_poly.type
_entity_poly.pdbx_seq_one_letter_code
_entity_poly.pdbx_strand_id
1 'polypeptide(L)'
;MRTINIKVDSYSQNYDYRECVQNDDLTLKLTLTENGVPHNLVGNTLMLNWIKPDNTIAIVSGDNISFIDNIVTVVLPRDCTRAAGVAKFELVITNASKQETTFQLSLNINGSVLQNQEISSNTATVIEELGIANDNANITYENLLQAIQGGDILSLKALERNIIYVHKTITEEINNHPVYPNLKTAVESISDNGVNKRYVIYVFPGLYEEDINITLKDYVDIEALKDWRTDTTTISYSCPANNNMLYDILRTNPAPVGIPIHSAPLADFAIHCKIKGICFKIKDGNYCVHLDFNKNSDINITFEDCQFWHLGNTSSTDFGYAVGIGEYGGQDIRFINCNFHAYTYTGKQLAGLIWHSRDLQEKSCYLKLETCYSEGGNFGARLVSYNSTQNDTVEINHCKFKGIDGDYLVLNNTTTTKWWGRVIGQGNEIDTVFYNFNETLATEYRLECGHYSANYIAYSSITKGDVVVYADLSGYKIQTAPTTTHYKTVVGIALNSAVTGEKVVVQRKGFAKVTTTSSLVGQDLVGNSITNAGKAEKVTDIKDAFGVALMTTTANSTATVLLALNY
;
A
#
# COMPACT_ATOMS: atom_id res chain seq x y z
N MET A 1 -29.27 -20.79 -17.95
CA MET A 1 -29.32 -19.43 -18.53
C MET A 1 -30.15 -19.49 -19.80
N ARG A 2 -31.21 -18.69 -19.90
CA ARG A 2 -32.15 -18.71 -21.02
C ARG A 2 -31.71 -17.69 -22.07
N THR A 3 -31.69 -18.08 -23.34
CA THR A 3 -31.26 -17.19 -24.43
C THR A 3 -32.45 -16.71 -25.24
N ILE A 4 -32.53 -15.40 -25.47
CA ILE A 4 -33.54 -14.76 -26.31
C ILE A 4 -32.85 -14.18 -27.54
N ASN A 5 -33.28 -14.60 -28.73
CA ASN A 5 -32.74 -14.09 -29.99
C ASN A 5 -33.66 -13.01 -30.55
N ILE A 6 -33.09 -11.87 -30.93
CA ILE A 6 -33.82 -10.72 -31.47
C ILE A 6 -33.07 -10.22 -32.71
N LYS A 7 -33.79 -9.99 -33.80
CA LYS A 7 -33.23 -9.32 -34.98
C LYS A 7 -33.54 -7.83 -34.89
N VAL A 8 -32.52 -7.00 -35.01
CA VAL A 8 -32.64 -5.55 -34.85
C VAL A 8 -32.01 -4.90 -36.07
N ASP A 9 -32.76 -4.00 -36.70
CA ASP A 9 -32.24 -3.17 -37.77
C ASP A 9 -32.14 -1.73 -37.27
N SER A 10 -30.98 -1.10 -37.45
CA SER A 10 -30.75 0.27 -36.95
C SER A 10 -31.53 1.34 -37.73
N TYR A 11 -32.08 1.01 -38.90
CA TYR A 11 -32.79 1.92 -39.80
C TYR A 11 -34.25 1.53 -40.07
N SER A 12 -34.69 0.33 -39.64
CA SER A 12 -36.08 -0.11 -39.73
C SER A 12 -36.59 -0.72 -38.41
N GLN A 13 -37.77 -0.28 -37.98
CA GLN A 13 -38.37 -0.75 -36.73
C GLN A 13 -39.11 -2.08 -36.94
N ASN A 14 -38.68 -3.13 -36.25
CA ASN A 14 -39.35 -4.44 -36.22
C ASN A 14 -39.91 -4.73 -34.81
N TYR A 15 -41.17 -5.15 -34.73
CA TYR A 15 -41.84 -5.51 -33.48
C TYR A 15 -41.75 -7.02 -33.25
N ASP A 16 -40.65 -7.47 -32.67
CA ASP A 16 -40.44 -8.88 -32.32
C ASP A 16 -40.90 -9.11 -30.86
N TYR A 17 -42.07 -9.71 -30.67
CA TYR A 17 -42.60 -9.99 -29.33
C TYR A 17 -41.82 -11.16 -28.69
N ARG A 18 -41.23 -10.91 -27.52
CA ARG A 18 -40.48 -11.91 -26.75
C ARG A 18 -40.90 -11.87 -25.29
N GLU A 19 -40.85 -13.04 -24.66
CA GLU A 19 -41.23 -13.20 -23.25
C GLU A 19 -40.15 -13.95 -22.45
N CYS A 20 -40.06 -13.64 -21.17
CA CYS A 20 -39.30 -14.41 -20.18
C CYS A 20 -40.08 -14.51 -18.86
N VAL A 21 -39.55 -15.25 -17.89
CA VAL A 21 -40.13 -15.32 -16.54
C VAL A 21 -39.32 -14.43 -15.60
N GLN A 22 -40.00 -13.83 -14.63
CA GLN A 22 -39.39 -13.05 -13.56
C GLN A 22 -38.29 -13.85 -12.86
N ASN A 23 -37.16 -13.20 -12.53
CA ASN A 23 -35.95 -13.79 -11.94
C ASN A 23 -35.19 -14.80 -12.81
N ASP A 24 -35.51 -14.94 -14.11
CA ASP A 24 -34.68 -15.72 -15.04
C ASP A 24 -33.30 -15.07 -15.21
N ASP A 25 -32.23 -15.88 -15.19
CA ASP A 25 -30.91 -15.46 -15.69
C ASP A 25 -30.95 -15.48 -17.23
N LEU A 26 -30.88 -14.29 -17.83
CA LEU A 26 -31.09 -14.09 -19.27
C LEU A 26 -29.82 -13.73 -20.04
N THR A 27 -29.77 -14.20 -21.28
CA THR A 27 -28.85 -13.71 -22.30
C THR A 27 -29.65 -13.23 -23.50
N LEU A 28 -29.45 -11.98 -23.91
CA LEU A 28 -29.97 -11.47 -25.18
C LEU A 28 -28.94 -11.70 -26.28
N LYS A 29 -29.39 -12.21 -27.43
CA LYS A 29 -28.61 -12.27 -28.66
C LYS A 29 -29.28 -11.39 -29.71
N LEU A 30 -28.68 -10.24 -29.97
CA LEU A 30 -29.16 -9.24 -30.92
C LEU A 30 -28.40 -9.42 -32.23
N THR A 31 -29.09 -9.82 -33.29
CA THR A 31 -28.52 -9.82 -34.65
C THR A 31 -28.75 -8.45 -35.27
N LEU A 32 -27.68 -7.71 -35.51
CA LEU A 32 -27.74 -6.33 -35.99
C LEU A 32 -27.62 -6.25 -37.50
N THR A 33 -28.54 -5.53 -38.14
CA THR A 33 -28.47 -5.17 -39.56
C THR A 33 -28.63 -3.67 -39.77
N GLU A 34 -28.10 -3.19 -40.89
CA GLU A 34 -28.29 -1.84 -41.40
C GLU A 34 -28.94 -1.96 -42.78
N ASN A 35 -30.22 -1.60 -42.91
CA ASN A 35 -31.00 -1.78 -44.14
C ASN A 35 -30.97 -3.23 -44.67
N GLY A 36 -31.04 -4.20 -43.77
CA GLY A 36 -31.00 -5.64 -44.11
C GLY A 36 -29.61 -6.21 -44.39
N VAL A 37 -28.54 -5.41 -44.32
CA VAL A 37 -27.14 -5.87 -44.45
C VAL A 37 -26.53 -6.05 -43.06
N PRO A 38 -25.73 -7.11 -42.78
CA PRO A 38 -25.08 -7.27 -41.47
C PRO A 38 -24.28 -6.03 -41.04
N HIS A 39 -24.57 -5.51 -39.85
CA HIS A 39 -23.89 -4.33 -39.32
C HIS A 39 -22.47 -4.69 -38.89
N ASN A 40 -21.46 -3.93 -39.33
CA ASN A 40 -20.08 -4.13 -38.88
C ASN A 40 -19.88 -3.50 -37.50
N LEU A 41 -19.46 -4.31 -36.52
CA LEU A 41 -19.25 -3.86 -35.13
C LEU A 41 -17.78 -3.69 -34.76
N VAL A 42 -16.84 -4.04 -35.64
CA VAL A 42 -15.40 -3.94 -35.37
C VAL A 42 -15.02 -2.49 -35.05
N GLY A 43 -14.39 -2.27 -33.89
CA GLY A 43 -13.94 -0.96 -33.44
C GLY A 43 -14.99 -0.10 -32.73
N ASN A 44 -16.22 -0.60 -32.53
CA ASN A 44 -17.25 0.09 -31.76
C ASN A 44 -17.27 -0.38 -30.29
N THR A 45 -17.70 0.49 -29.39
CA THR A 45 -18.13 0.15 -28.04
C THR A 45 -19.65 0.00 -27.98
N LEU A 46 -20.13 -0.88 -27.11
CA LEU A 46 -21.54 -1.25 -27.02
C LEU A 46 -22.06 -1.04 -25.59
N MET A 47 -23.30 -0.57 -25.48
CA MET A 47 -24.01 -0.38 -24.22
C MET A 47 -25.49 -0.67 -24.41
N LEU A 48 -26.11 -1.40 -23.48
CA LEU A 48 -27.56 -1.62 -23.47
C LEU A 48 -28.20 -0.70 -22.41
N ASN A 49 -29.09 0.18 -22.84
CA ASN A 49 -29.96 0.94 -21.94
C ASN A 49 -31.23 0.13 -21.71
N TRP A 50 -31.55 -0.14 -20.45
CA TRP A 50 -32.69 -0.97 -20.05
C TRP A 50 -33.59 -0.23 -19.07
N ILE A 51 -34.87 -0.12 -19.38
CA ILE A 51 -35.91 0.38 -18.50
C ILE A 51 -36.70 -0.83 -18.00
N LYS A 52 -36.62 -1.07 -16.69
CA LYS A 52 -37.36 -2.14 -16.02
C LYS A 52 -38.87 -1.81 -15.98
N PRO A 53 -39.74 -2.81 -15.80
CA PRO A 53 -41.18 -2.57 -15.67
C PRO A 53 -41.59 -1.64 -14.52
N ASP A 54 -40.73 -1.48 -13.50
CA ASP A 54 -40.91 -0.54 -12.39
C ASP A 54 -40.42 0.89 -12.68
N ASN A 55 -40.08 1.19 -13.94
CA ASN A 55 -39.53 2.46 -14.45
C ASN A 55 -38.13 2.83 -13.94
N THR A 56 -37.42 1.93 -13.27
CA THR A 56 -36.01 2.15 -12.94
C THR A 56 -35.10 1.74 -14.09
N ILE A 57 -33.93 2.38 -14.21
CA ILE A 57 -33.01 2.23 -15.35
C ILE A 57 -31.84 1.33 -14.95
N ALA A 58 -31.44 0.44 -15.84
CA ALA A 58 -30.20 -0.34 -15.77
C ALA A 58 -29.37 -0.09 -17.04
N ILE A 59 -28.06 0.02 -16.88
CA ILE A 59 -27.11 0.16 -17.98
C ILE A 59 -26.20 -1.07 -17.98
N VAL A 60 -26.14 -1.78 -19.10
CA VAL A 60 -25.29 -2.98 -19.25
C VAL A 60 -24.17 -2.70 -20.24
N SER A 61 -22.92 -2.81 -19.79
CA SER A 61 -21.70 -2.56 -20.57
C SER A 61 -20.53 -3.42 -20.07
N GLY A 62 -19.34 -3.27 -20.67
CA GLY A 62 -18.13 -3.99 -20.27
C GLY A 62 -18.21 -5.50 -20.52
N ASP A 63 -17.77 -6.29 -19.55
CA ASP A 63 -17.67 -7.76 -19.68
C ASP A 63 -19.02 -8.47 -19.88
N ASN A 64 -20.14 -7.79 -19.62
CA ASN A 64 -21.48 -8.33 -19.81
C ASN A 64 -22.00 -8.20 -21.25
N ILE A 65 -21.26 -7.53 -22.13
CA ILE A 65 -21.60 -7.38 -23.54
C ILE A 65 -20.42 -7.79 -24.41
N SER A 66 -20.67 -8.67 -25.37
CA SER A 66 -19.68 -9.14 -26.34
C SER A 66 -20.31 -9.24 -27.72
N PHE A 67 -19.50 -9.31 -28.77
CA PHE A 67 -20.01 -9.54 -30.11
C PHE A 67 -19.09 -10.44 -30.92
N ILE A 68 -19.69 -11.18 -31.85
CA ILE A 68 -19.00 -11.90 -32.91
C ILE A 68 -19.74 -11.55 -34.20
N ASP A 69 -19.01 -11.04 -35.19
CA ASP A 69 -19.54 -10.48 -36.43
C ASP A 69 -20.60 -9.38 -36.16
N ASN A 70 -21.85 -9.62 -36.54
CA ASN A 70 -22.97 -8.71 -36.33
C ASN A 70 -23.91 -9.17 -35.19
N ILE A 71 -23.50 -10.15 -34.38
CA ILE A 71 -24.30 -10.70 -33.28
C ILE A 71 -23.76 -10.20 -31.95
N VAL A 72 -24.55 -9.38 -31.27
CA VAL A 72 -24.27 -8.89 -29.92
C VAL A 72 -24.88 -9.84 -28.90
N THR A 73 -24.08 -10.34 -27.98
CA THR A 73 -24.49 -11.16 -26.85
C THR A 73 -24.42 -10.33 -25.58
N VAL A 74 -25.56 -10.12 -24.92
CA VAL A 74 -25.67 -9.40 -23.66
C VAL A 74 -26.10 -10.36 -22.56
N VAL A 75 -25.28 -10.53 -21.53
CA VAL A 75 -25.68 -11.24 -20.31
C VAL A 75 -26.37 -10.22 -19.39
N LEU A 76 -27.67 -10.40 -19.18
CA LEU A 76 -28.44 -9.46 -18.35
C LEU A 76 -28.22 -9.76 -16.87
N PRO A 77 -27.89 -8.74 -16.05
CA PRO A 77 -27.95 -8.85 -14.61
C PRO A 77 -29.35 -9.29 -14.16
N ARG A 78 -29.43 -10.16 -13.15
CA ARG A 78 -30.71 -10.69 -12.64
C ARG A 78 -31.71 -9.60 -12.24
N ASP A 79 -31.23 -8.42 -11.85
CA ASP A 79 -32.08 -7.29 -11.52
C ASP A 79 -32.95 -6.82 -12.71
N CYS A 80 -32.53 -7.04 -13.96
CA CYS A 80 -33.28 -6.65 -15.16
C CYS A 80 -34.61 -7.40 -15.31
N THR A 81 -34.74 -8.60 -14.71
CA THR A 81 -35.94 -9.46 -14.77
C THR A 81 -36.67 -9.54 -13.44
N ARG A 82 -36.32 -8.71 -12.46
CA ARG A 82 -36.87 -8.78 -11.09
C ARG A 82 -38.29 -8.25 -10.97
N ALA A 83 -38.70 -7.33 -11.83
CA ALA A 83 -40.05 -6.80 -11.89
C ALA A 83 -40.82 -7.46 -13.05
N ALA A 84 -42.04 -7.91 -12.81
CA ALA A 84 -42.93 -8.39 -13.86
C ALA A 84 -43.52 -7.22 -14.65
N GLY A 85 -43.77 -7.43 -15.94
CA GLY A 85 -44.32 -6.42 -16.86
C GLY A 85 -43.42 -6.17 -18.07
N VAL A 86 -43.68 -5.08 -18.79
CA VAL A 86 -42.97 -4.77 -20.04
C VAL A 86 -41.71 -3.97 -19.78
N ALA A 87 -40.56 -4.58 -20.00
CA ALA A 87 -39.28 -3.88 -20.03
C ALA A 87 -39.04 -3.29 -21.42
N LYS A 88 -38.33 -2.17 -21.48
CA LYS A 88 -37.95 -1.49 -22.73
C LYS A 88 -36.44 -1.33 -22.79
N PHE A 89 -35.85 -1.51 -23.96
CA PHE A 89 -34.41 -1.37 -24.08
C PHE A 89 -33.97 -0.94 -25.48
N GLU A 90 -32.77 -0.38 -25.55
CA GLU A 90 -32.11 0.01 -26.78
C GLU A 90 -30.62 -0.29 -26.67
N LEU A 91 -29.99 -0.59 -27.81
CA LEU A 91 -28.54 -0.76 -27.90
C LEU A 91 -27.93 0.53 -28.44
N VAL A 92 -26.95 1.05 -27.71
CA VAL A 92 -26.11 2.18 -28.09
C VAL A 92 -24.79 1.64 -28.63
N ILE A 93 -24.42 2.09 -29.82
CA ILE A 93 -23.20 1.72 -30.55
C ILE A 93 -22.40 3.01 -30.74
N THR A 94 -21.19 3.04 -30.19
CA THR A 94 -20.35 4.25 -30.22
C THR A 94 -19.01 3.94 -30.86
N ASN A 95 -18.55 4.82 -31.75
CA ASN A 95 -17.17 4.86 -32.21
C ASN A 95 -16.55 6.24 -31.92
N ALA A 96 -15.30 6.43 -32.34
CA ALA A 96 -14.55 7.66 -32.07
C ALA A 96 -15.18 8.95 -32.64
N SER A 97 -16.11 8.85 -33.61
CA SER A 97 -16.67 10.00 -34.33
C SER A 97 -18.19 10.09 -34.33
N LYS A 98 -18.92 9.05 -33.91
CA LYS A 98 -20.38 8.96 -33.99
C LYS A 98 -20.96 8.01 -32.95
N GLN A 99 -22.17 8.34 -32.48
CA GLN A 99 -23.04 7.44 -31.72
C GLN A 99 -24.27 7.09 -32.56
N GLU A 100 -24.66 5.82 -32.52
CA GLU A 100 -25.87 5.28 -33.13
C GLU A 100 -26.67 4.52 -32.08
N THR A 101 -28.00 4.65 -32.10
CA THR A 101 -28.89 3.97 -31.16
C THR A 101 -29.92 3.18 -31.95
N THR A 102 -30.14 1.92 -31.59
CA THR A 102 -31.20 1.10 -32.21
C THR A 102 -32.58 1.62 -31.82
N PHE A 103 -33.61 1.30 -32.59
CA PHE A 103 -34.98 1.51 -32.14
C PHE A 103 -35.24 0.80 -30.80
N GLN A 104 -36.12 1.40 -29.99
CA GLN A 104 -36.56 0.81 -28.73
C GLN A 104 -37.26 -0.52 -28.98
N LEU A 105 -36.82 -1.54 -28.25
CA LEU A 105 -37.36 -2.89 -28.22
C LEU A 105 -38.08 -3.12 -26.88
N SER A 106 -38.90 -4.16 -26.81
CA SER A 106 -39.63 -4.52 -25.60
C SER A 106 -39.50 -6.00 -25.30
N LEU A 107 -39.39 -6.34 -24.01
CA LEU A 107 -39.43 -7.71 -23.50
C LEU A 107 -40.53 -7.79 -22.45
N ASN A 108 -41.46 -8.74 -22.60
CA ASN A 108 -42.48 -8.98 -21.58
C ASN A 108 -41.96 -9.97 -20.52
N ILE A 109 -41.88 -9.54 -19.27
CA ILE A 109 -41.44 -10.35 -18.13
C ILE A 109 -42.70 -10.87 -17.43
N ASN A 110 -43.03 -12.14 -17.66
CA ASN A 110 -44.15 -12.79 -17.02
C ASN A 110 -43.83 -13.04 -15.54
N GLY A 111 -44.76 -12.70 -14.64
CA GLY A 111 -44.64 -13.01 -13.22
C GLY A 111 -44.49 -14.52 -12.99
N SER A 112 -43.67 -14.90 -12.02
CA SER A 112 -43.55 -16.32 -11.64
C SER A 112 -44.85 -16.79 -10.98
N VAL A 113 -45.42 -17.91 -11.44
CA VAL A 113 -46.73 -18.45 -10.98
C VAL A 113 -46.59 -19.28 -9.70
N LEU A 114 -45.39 -19.39 -9.13
CA LEU A 114 -45.18 -20.03 -7.84
C LEU A 114 -45.48 -19.03 -6.73
N GLN A 115 -46.69 -19.20 -6.17
CA GLN A 115 -47.31 -18.46 -5.06
C GLN A 115 -48.09 -17.22 -5.49
N ASN A 116 -49.38 -17.21 -5.15
CA ASN A 116 -50.29 -16.05 -5.18
C ASN A 116 -49.85 -14.93 -4.22
N GLN A 117 -48.57 -14.57 -4.22
CA GLN A 117 -48.02 -13.40 -3.58
C GLN A 117 -47.59 -12.45 -4.69
N GLU A 118 -48.16 -11.25 -4.70
CA GLU A 118 -47.51 -10.11 -5.34
C GLU A 118 -46.09 -10.05 -4.78
N ILE A 119 -45.09 -10.42 -5.59
CA ILE A 119 -43.70 -10.09 -5.29
C ILE A 119 -43.63 -8.59 -5.42
N SER A 120 -43.70 -7.93 -4.26
CA SER A 120 -43.80 -6.50 -4.15
C SER A 120 -42.82 -5.76 -5.05
N SER A 121 -43.36 -4.84 -5.85
CA SER A 121 -42.60 -3.79 -6.51
C SER A 121 -41.94 -2.91 -5.45
N ASN A 122 -40.62 -2.83 -5.48
CA ASN A 122 -39.76 -2.02 -4.61
C ASN A 122 -39.53 -2.50 -3.17
N THR A 123 -40.40 -3.29 -2.52
CA THR A 123 -40.27 -3.48 -1.07
C THR A 123 -38.97 -4.17 -0.65
N ALA A 124 -38.41 -5.07 -1.46
CA ALA A 124 -37.10 -5.66 -1.14
C ALA A 124 -35.95 -4.63 -1.24
N THR A 125 -35.97 -3.75 -2.24
CA THR A 125 -34.98 -2.68 -2.39
C THR A 125 -35.13 -1.64 -1.29
N VAL A 126 -36.37 -1.26 -0.95
CA VAL A 126 -36.65 -0.36 0.17
C VAL A 126 -36.32 -1.01 1.51
N ILE A 127 -36.50 -2.32 1.68
CA ILE A 127 -36.09 -3.05 2.88
C ILE A 127 -34.56 -3.14 2.97
N GLU A 128 -33.84 -3.33 1.86
CA GLU A 128 -32.37 -3.27 1.85
C GLU A 128 -31.87 -1.87 2.19
N GLU A 129 -32.45 -0.83 1.58
CA GLU A 129 -32.12 0.58 1.87
C GLU A 129 -32.45 0.94 3.33
N LEU A 130 -33.60 0.50 3.85
CA LEU A 130 -33.98 0.68 5.26
C LEU A 130 -33.08 -0.14 6.19
N GLY A 131 -32.64 -1.33 5.79
CA GLY A 131 -31.68 -2.15 6.54
C GLY A 131 -30.33 -1.44 6.67
N ILE A 132 -29.79 -0.95 5.55
CA ILE A 132 -28.55 -0.16 5.51
C ILE A 132 -28.69 1.11 6.35
N ALA A 133 -29.81 1.83 6.23
CA ALA A 133 -30.07 3.03 7.02
C ALA A 133 -30.17 2.73 8.52
N ASN A 134 -30.79 1.61 8.89
CA ASN A 134 -30.93 1.16 10.28
C ASN A 134 -29.59 0.71 10.88
N ASP A 135 -28.75 0.02 10.10
CA ASP A 135 -27.40 -0.37 10.53
C ASP A 135 -26.51 0.86 10.77
N ASN A 136 -26.56 1.85 9.87
CA ASN A 136 -25.88 3.13 10.04
C ASN A 136 -26.39 3.92 11.26
N ALA A 137 -27.70 3.91 11.50
CA ALA A 137 -28.31 4.53 12.66
C ALA A 137 -27.86 3.85 13.97
N ASN A 138 -27.77 2.51 13.99
CA ASN A 138 -27.28 1.76 15.15
C ASN A 138 -25.80 2.01 15.44
N ILE A 139 -24.95 2.05 14.42
CA ILE A 139 -23.53 2.42 14.59
C ILE A 139 -23.42 3.83 15.18
N THR A 140 -24.22 4.77 14.65
CA THR A 140 -24.26 6.16 15.16
C THR A 140 -24.73 6.20 16.61
N TYR A 141 -25.77 5.44 16.96
CA TYR A 141 -26.31 5.34 18.30
C TYR A 141 -25.31 4.76 19.31
N GLU A 142 -24.63 3.65 18.96
CA GLU A 142 -23.61 3.03 19.81
C GLU A 142 -22.39 3.94 20.01
N ASN A 143 -21.94 4.63 18.96
CA ASN A 143 -20.90 5.65 19.06
C ASN A 143 -21.31 6.81 19.98
N LEU A 144 -22.58 7.24 19.89
CA LEU A 144 -23.12 8.30 20.75
C LEU A 144 -23.19 7.83 22.22
N LEU A 145 -23.62 6.59 22.46
CA LEU A 145 -23.67 5.97 23.78
C LEU A 145 -22.28 5.85 24.40
N GLN A 146 -21.29 5.40 23.62
CA GLN A 146 -19.89 5.35 24.06
C GLN A 146 -19.34 6.73 24.40
N ALA A 147 -19.62 7.74 23.57
CA ALA A 147 -19.18 9.12 23.81
C ALA A 147 -19.83 9.73 25.07
N ILE A 148 -21.12 9.46 25.29
CA ILE A 148 -21.87 9.90 26.48
C ILE A 148 -21.34 9.19 27.74
N GLN A 149 -21.13 7.87 27.69
CA GLN A 149 -20.62 7.09 28.82
C GLN A 149 -19.16 7.41 29.15
N GLY A 150 -18.37 7.83 28.16
CA GLY A 150 -16.99 8.30 28.32
C GLY A 150 -16.86 9.73 28.88
N GLY A 151 -17.95 10.49 29.01
CA GLY A 151 -17.94 11.84 29.60
C GLY A 151 -17.33 12.92 28.70
N ASP A 152 -17.21 12.69 27.40
CA ASP A 152 -16.54 13.61 26.48
C ASP A 152 -17.53 14.25 25.48
N ILE A 153 -18.34 15.17 25.99
CA ILE A 153 -19.25 16.00 25.16
C ILE A 153 -18.49 16.88 24.15
N LEU A 154 -17.18 17.12 24.34
CA LEU A 154 -16.36 17.92 23.44
C LEU A 154 -15.95 17.15 22.17
N SER A 155 -15.77 15.83 22.23
CA SER A 155 -15.52 15.01 21.03
C SER A 155 -16.75 14.85 20.13
N LEU A 156 -17.97 15.04 20.65
CA LEU A 156 -19.19 15.15 19.83
C LEU A 156 -19.29 16.47 19.05
N LYS A 157 -18.69 17.57 19.54
CA LYS A 157 -18.54 18.81 18.75
C LYS A 157 -17.40 18.72 17.74
N ALA A 158 -16.37 17.91 18.01
CA ALA A 158 -15.32 17.59 17.05
C ALA A 158 -15.81 16.66 15.92
N LEU A 159 -17.01 16.08 16.04
CA LEU A 159 -17.67 15.26 15.03
C LEU A 159 -18.51 16.06 14.03
N GLU A 160 -18.76 17.36 14.25
CA GLU A 160 -19.08 18.29 13.15
C GLU A 160 -17.82 18.53 12.33
N ARG A 161 -17.35 17.47 11.66
CA ARG A 161 -16.32 17.56 10.64
C ARG A 161 -16.88 18.44 9.54
N ASN A 162 -16.09 19.42 9.12
CA ASN A 162 -16.45 20.21 7.95
C ASN A 162 -16.22 19.31 6.73
N ILE A 163 -17.31 18.81 6.15
CA ILE A 163 -17.23 17.85 5.05
C ILE A 163 -17.14 18.61 3.73
N ILE A 164 -16.24 18.13 2.87
CA ILE A 164 -16.13 18.52 1.47
C ILE A 164 -16.15 17.24 0.63
N TYR A 165 -16.78 17.28 -0.55
CA TYR A 165 -16.76 16.16 -1.48
C TYR A 165 -15.91 16.47 -2.71
N VAL A 166 -15.31 15.42 -3.28
CA VAL A 166 -14.62 15.47 -4.57
C VAL A 166 -15.30 14.53 -5.55
N HIS A 167 -15.89 15.09 -6.60
CA HIS A 167 -16.58 14.35 -7.66
C HIS A 167 -16.32 15.00 -9.02
N LYS A 168 -15.91 14.20 -10.02
CA LYS A 168 -15.50 14.73 -11.32
C LYS A 168 -16.56 15.54 -12.06
N THR A 169 -17.80 15.07 -12.00
CA THR A 169 -18.91 15.59 -12.83
C THR A 169 -20.04 16.23 -12.04
N ILE A 170 -20.09 16.04 -10.72
CA ILE A 170 -21.13 16.63 -9.87
C ILE A 170 -20.52 17.92 -9.35
N THR A 171 -21.14 19.04 -9.70
CA THR A 171 -20.70 20.38 -9.27
C THR A 171 -21.68 21.02 -8.29
N GLU A 172 -22.84 20.41 -8.09
CA GLU A 172 -23.84 20.85 -7.13
C GLU A 172 -23.50 20.34 -5.73
N GLU A 173 -23.93 21.08 -4.69
CA GLU A 173 -23.72 20.69 -3.30
C GLU A 173 -24.41 19.34 -2.98
N ILE A 174 -23.73 18.50 -2.20
CA ILE A 174 -24.31 17.24 -1.70
C ILE A 174 -24.60 17.42 -0.22
N ASN A 175 -25.87 17.36 0.18
CA ASN A 175 -26.30 17.57 1.57
C ASN A 175 -25.80 18.90 2.17
N ASN A 176 -25.82 20.00 1.38
CA ASN A 176 -25.29 21.32 1.75
C ASN A 176 -23.77 21.35 2.00
N HIS A 177 -23.02 20.37 1.48
CA HIS A 177 -21.57 20.39 1.49
C HIS A 177 -21.03 20.71 0.10
N PRO A 178 -19.97 21.53 0.01
CA PRO A 178 -19.38 21.91 -1.27
C PRO A 178 -18.77 20.69 -1.96
N VAL A 179 -18.87 20.67 -3.29
CA VAL A 179 -18.29 19.64 -4.15
C VAL A 179 -17.29 20.27 -5.09
N TYR A 180 -16.11 19.66 -5.20
CA TYR A 180 -15.04 20.10 -6.08
C TYR A 180 -14.72 19.04 -7.13
N PRO A 181 -14.28 19.44 -8.33
CA PRO A 181 -14.00 18.50 -9.42
C PRO A 181 -12.78 17.61 -9.17
N ASN A 182 -11.85 18.05 -8.32
CA ASN A 182 -10.59 17.37 -8.04
C ASN A 182 -10.11 17.67 -6.60
N LEU A 183 -9.19 16.85 -6.11
CA LEU A 183 -8.65 16.93 -4.75
C LEU A 183 -7.89 18.24 -4.53
N LYS A 184 -7.12 18.70 -5.51
CA LYS A 184 -6.34 19.94 -5.35
C LYS A 184 -7.22 21.14 -5.01
N THR A 185 -8.27 21.37 -5.81
CA THR A 185 -9.19 22.48 -5.60
C THR A 185 -9.96 22.37 -4.29
N ALA A 186 -10.29 21.15 -3.85
CA ALA A 186 -10.90 20.90 -2.54
C ALA A 186 -9.95 21.24 -1.37
N VAL A 187 -8.67 20.85 -1.46
CA VAL A 187 -7.68 21.18 -0.42
C VAL A 187 -7.41 22.69 -0.40
N GLU A 188 -7.28 23.31 -1.57
CA GLU A 188 -6.98 24.74 -1.70
C GLU A 188 -8.10 25.64 -1.19
N SER A 189 -9.37 25.21 -1.28
CA SER A 189 -10.52 25.99 -0.80
C SER A 189 -10.61 26.15 0.72
N ILE A 190 -9.95 25.26 1.47
CA ILE A 190 -9.95 25.29 2.93
C ILE A 190 -8.92 26.32 3.44
N SER A 191 -9.37 27.43 4.02
CA SER A 191 -8.46 28.47 4.54
C SER A 191 -8.52 28.67 6.05
N ASP A 192 -9.42 27.99 6.75
CA ASP A 192 -9.72 28.19 8.17
C ASP A 192 -9.70 26.89 8.99
N ASN A 193 -8.99 25.88 8.49
CA ASN A 193 -8.69 24.65 9.21
C ASN A 193 -7.92 24.92 10.51
N GLY A 194 -8.18 24.12 11.53
CA GLY A 194 -7.48 24.19 12.81
C GLY A 194 -7.96 23.14 13.79
N VAL A 195 -7.39 23.10 14.99
CA VAL A 195 -7.70 22.09 16.03
C VAL A 195 -9.20 21.99 16.37
N ASN A 196 -9.92 23.13 16.31
CA ASN A 196 -11.36 23.20 16.57
C ASN A 196 -12.20 23.19 15.29
N LYS A 197 -11.58 23.12 14.11
CA LYS A 197 -12.23 23.17 12.81
C LYS A 197 -11.54 22.20 11.85
N ARG A 198 -11.74 20.90 12.11
CA ARG A 198 -11.21 19.82 11.28
C ARG A 198 -12.07 19.66 10.03
N TYR A 199 -11.42 19.41 8.90
CA TYR A 199 -12.07 19.10 7.64
C TYR A 199 -11.87 17.63 7.28
N VAL A 200 -12.85 17.05 6.57
CA VAL A 200 -12.70 15.77 5.89
C VAL A 200 -13.13 15.93 4.44
N ILE A 201 -12.22 15.59 3.53
CA ILE A 201 -12.50 15.55 2.10
C ILE A 201 -12.83 14.11 1.72
N TYR A 202 -14.08 13.84 1.35
CA TYR A 202 -14.48 12.56 0.80
C TYR A 202 -14.34 12.53 -0.71
N VAL A 203 -13.54 11.59 -1.22
CA VAL A 203 -13.31 11.41 -2.65
C VAL A 203 -14.14 10.24 -3.15
N PHE A 204 -15.08 10.53 -4.07
CA PHE A 204 -15.91 9.50 -4.67
C PHE A 204 -15.09 8.48 -5.48
N PRO A 205 -15.61 7.27 -5.73
CA PRO A 205 -14.96 6.31 -6.61
C PRO A 205 -14.75 6.86 -8.03
N GLY A 206 -13.54 6.72 -8.56
CA GLY A 206 -13.18 7.20 -9.89
C GLY A 206 -11.68 7.41 -10.08
N LEU A 207 -11.27 7.71 -11.33
CA LEU A 207 -9.88 8.00 -11.71
C LEU A 207 -9.61 9.50 -11.85
N TYR A 208 -9.22 10.20 -10.80
CA TYR A 208 -8.96 11.64 -10.84
C TYR A 208 -7.60 11.90 -11.46
N GLU A 209 -7.57 12.72 -12.52
CA GLU A 209 -6.32 13.29 -13.04
C GLU A 209 -6.14 14.65 -12.35
N GLU A 210 -5.13 14.75 -11.50
CA GLU A 210 -4.89 15.95 -10.71
C GLU A 210 -3.86 16.86 -11.38
N ASP A 211 -3.94 18.15 -11.04
CA ASP A 211 -2.78 19.01 -11.11
C ASP A 211 -1.85 18.64 -9.94
N ILE A 212 -0.55 18.53 -10.20
CA ILE A 212 0.43 18.15 -9.17
C ILE A 212 0.52 19.14 -8.01
N ASN A 213 1.28 18.71 -7.00
CA ASN A 213 1.82 19.52 -5.92
C ASN A 213 0.76 19.97 -4.90
N ILE A 214 -0.17 19.08 -4.57
CA ILE A 214 -1.17 19.28 -3.51
C ILE A 214 -0.42 19.36 -2.18
N THR A 215 -0.48 20.53 -1.55
CA THR A 215 0.18 20.74 -0.25
C THR A 215 -0.77 20.35 0.86
N LEU A 216 -0.37 19.39 1.69
CA LEU A 216 -1.16 18.95 2.84
C LEU A 216 -1.37 20.11 3.82
N LYS A 217 -2.55 20.15 4.44
CA LYS A 217 -2.94 21.18 5.40
C LYS A 217 -3.20 20.55 6.77
N ASP A 218 -2.97 21.35 7.80
CA ASP A 218 -3.20 20.95 9.18
C ASP A 218 -4.68 20.61 9.42
N TYR A 219 -5.02 19.56 10.16
CA TYR A 219 -6.41 19.19 10.46
C TYR A 219 -7.32 19.02 9.22
N VAL A 220 -6.78 18.60 8.07
CA VAL A 220 -7.55 18.26 6.86
C VAL A 220 -7.32 16.80 6.49
N ASP A 221 -8.31 15.95 6.73
CA ASP A 221 -8.28 14.54 6.35
C ASP A 221 -8.76 14.33 4.92
N ILE A 222 -8.29 13.25 4.28
CA ILE A 222 -8.69 12.85 2.93
C ILE A 222 -9.08 11.37 2.96
N GLU A 223 -10.31 11.04 2.62
CA GLU A 223 -10.82 9.68 2.71
C GLU A 223 -11.54 9.29 1.41
N ALA A 224 -11.32 8.06 0.92
CA ALA A 224 -12.18 7.51 -0.11
C ALA A 224 -13.58 7.28 0.46
N LEU A 225 -14.62 7.65 -0.30
CA LEU A 225 -16.02 7.51 0.15
C LEU A 225 -16.47 6.03 0.26
N LYS A 226 -15.85 5.13 -0.50
CA LYS A 226 -16.18 3.70 -0.53
C LYS A 226 -14.88 2.88 -0.48
N ASP A 227 -14.98 1.65 0.04
CA ASP A 227 -13.84 0.74 0.22
C ASP A 227 -13.08 0.52 -1.11
N TRP A 228 -11.78 0.80 -1.09
CA TRP A 228 -10.87 0.72 -2.23
C TRP A 228 -10.74 -0.69 -2.79
N ARG A 229 -11.11 -1.73 -2.03
CA ARG A 229 -11.00 -3.13 -2.45
C ARG A 229 -11.94 -3.52 -3.58
N THR A 230 -13.00 -2.75 -3.82
CA THR A 230 -14.02 -3.07 -4.86
C THR A 230 -14.17 -1.99 -5.91
N ASP A 231 -13.97 -0.71 -5.56
CA ASP A 231 -14.06 0.43 -6.48
C ASP A 231 -12.89 1.39 -6.20
N THR A 232 -11.80 1.34 -6.97
CA THR A 232 -10.58 2.08 -6.63
C THR A 232 -10.73 3.58 -6.87
N THR A 233 -10.93 4.37 -5.81
CA THR A 233 -10.68 5.82 -5.83
C THR A 233 -9.20 6.06 -6.11
N THR A 234 -8.90 6.44 -7.35
CA THR A 234 -7.54 6.61 -7.85
C THR A 234 -7.27 8.07 -8.11
N ILE A 235 -6.21 8.59 -7.52
CA ILE A 235 -5.67 9.91 -7.82
C ILE A 235 -4.40 9.70 -8.63
N SER A 236 -4.37 10.24 -9.84
CA SER A 236 -3.33 9.97 -10.80
C SER A 236 -2.74 11.23 -11.39
N TYR A 237 -1.45 11.16 -11.73
CA TYR A 237 -0.78 12.17 -12.51
C TYR A 237 0.20 11.53 -13.47
N SER A 238 0.22 12.01 -14.71
CA SER A 238 1.26 11.68 -15.70
C SER A 238 1.95 12.97 -16.13
N CYS A 239 3.24 13.11 -15.82
CA CYS A 239 4.00 14.28 -16.22
C CYS A 239 4.25 14.28 -17.74
N PRO A 240 4.23 15.45 -18.40
CA PRO A 240 4.79 15.58 -19.74
C PRO A 240 6.25 15.10 -19.78
N ALA A 241 6.53 14.09 -20.60
CA ALA A 241 7.86 13.51 -20.75
C ALA A 241 8.88 14.59 -21.16
N ASN A 242 9.98 14.74 -20.39
CA ASN A 242 11.12 15.69 -20.52
C ASN A 242 11.19 16.82 -19.49
N ASN A 243 10.29 16.89 -18.52
CA ASN A 243 10.37 17.91 -17.49
C ASN A 243 11.31 17.47 -16.36
N ASN A 244 12.46 18.12 -16.20
CA ASN A 244 13.34 17.96 -15.03
C ASN A 244 12.71 18.47 -13.71
N MET A 245 11.39 18.72 -13.70
CA MET A 245 10.69 19.31 -12.58
C MET A 245 10.19 18.23 -11.61
N LEU A 246 10.46 18.46 -10.33
CA LEU A 246 10.14 17.59 -9.20
C LEU A 246 8.64 17.68 -8.94
N TYR A 247 7.89 16.77 -9.55
CA TYR A 247 6.45 16.71 -9.44
C TYR A 247 6.03 15.61 -8.48
N ASP A 248 5.35 16.03 -7.42
CA ASP A 248 4.79 15.15 -6.40
C ASP A 248 3.26 15.28 -6.44
N ILE A 249 2.50 14.22 -6.16
CA ILE A 249 1.03 14.39 -6.02
C ILE A 249 0.74 15.11 -4.70
N LEU A 250 1.18 14.53 -3.58
CA LEU A 250 1.06 15.11 -2.25
C LEU A 250 2.42 15.54 -1.69
N ARG A 251 2.46 16.67 -0.99
CA ARG A 251 3.69 17.16 -0.34
C ARG A 251 3.44 17.99 0.92
N THR A 252 4.48 18.19 1.71
CA THR A 252 4.45 19.01 2.94
C THR A 252 5.09 20.39 2.78
N ASN A 253 5.73 20.69 1.64
CA ASN A 253 6.31 21.99 1.35
C ASN A 253 5.54 22.69 0.20
N PRO A 254 5.05 23.94 0.38
CA PRO A 254 4.27 24.69 -0.60
C PRO A 254 5.12 25.33 -1.72
N ALA A 255 6.40 24.94 -1.86
CA ALA A 255 7.33 25.47 -2.86
C ALA A 255 6.66 25.69 -4.23
N PRO A 256 6.79 26.87 -4.85
CA PRO A 256 6.19 27.14 -6.16
C PRO A 256 6.58 26.09 -7.20
N VAL A 257 5.66 25.78 -8.11
CA VAL A 257 5.91 24.87 -9.22
C VAL A 257 7.12 25.36 -10.02
N GLY A 258 8.07 24.46 -10.27
CA GLY A 258 9.27 24.73 -11.07
C GLY A 258 10.48 25.26 -10.31
N ILE A 259 10.37 25.44 -9.00
CA ILE A 259 11.55 25.51 -8.15
C ILE A 259 11.86 24.10 -7.67
N PRO A 260 13.09 23.57 -7.87
CA PRO A 260 13.47 22.31 -7.28
C PRO A 260 13.23 22.37 -5.77
N ILE A 261 12.49 21.41 -5.21
CA ILE A 261 12.10 21.40 -3.80
C ILE A 261 13.32 21.43 -2.86
N HIS A 262 14.46 20.88 -3.30
CA HIS A 262 15.75 20.94 -2.60
C HIS A 262 16.35 22.36 -2.52
N SER A 263 15.87 23.28 -3.35
CA SER A 263 16.26 24.68 -3.39
C SER A 263 15.19 25.61 -2.83
N ALA A 264 14.01 25.09 -2.51
CA ALA A 264 12.95 25.89 -1.91
C ALA A 264 13.25 26.18 -0.44
N PRO A 265 12.79 27.33 0.10
CA PRO A 265 12.80 27.57 1.54
C PRO A 265 12.11 26.43 2.29
N LEU A 266 12.66 26.05 3.45
CA LEU A 266 12.03 25.08 4.32
C LEU A 266 10.69 25.62 4.83
N ALA A 267 9.63 24.86 4.62
CA ALA A 267 8.33 25.13 5.22
C ALA A 267 8.40 24.94 6.74
N ASP A 268 7.54 25.64 7.47
CA ASP A 268 7.48 25.55 8.93
C ASP A 268 6.04 25.75 9.42
N PHE A 269 5.19 24.76 9.16
CA PHE A 269 3.83 24.72 9.68
C PHE A 269 3.44 23.30 10.06
N ALA A 270 2.59 23.19 11.08
CA ALA A 270 2.09 21.94 11.60
C ALA A 270 1.17 21.21 10.60
N ILE A 271 1.12 19.89 10.67
CA ILE A 271 0.22 19.07 9.84
C ILE A 271 -0.29 17.89 10.66
N HIS A 272 -1.58 17.87 10.97
CA HIS A 272 -2.27 16.78 11.65
C HIS A 272 -3.37 16.19 10.78
N CYS A 273 -3.03 15.22 9.91
CA CYS A 273 -4.00 14.66 8.99
C CYS A 273 -3.95 13.13 8.88
N LYS A 274 -5.08 12.59 8.43
CA LYS A 274 -5.26 11.19 8.08
C LYS A 274 -5.69 11.08 6.63
N ILE A 275 -5.05 10.17 5.91
CA ILE A 275 -5.34 9.87 4.51
C ILE A 275 -5.72 8.39 4.41
N LYS A 276 -6.91 8.08 3.91
CA LYS A 276 -7.45 6.72 3.96
C LYS A 276 -8.02 6.24 2.63
N GLY A 277 -7.67 5.01 2.24
CA GLY A 277 -8.34 4.30 1.16
C GLY A 277 -8.10 4.85 -0.25
N ILE A 278 -7.07 5.68 -0.44
CA ILE A 278 -6.78 6.30 -1.74
C ILE A 278 -5.67 5.51 -2.46
N CYS A 279 -5.85 5.27 -3.76
CA CYS A 279 -4.80 4.77 -4.64
C CYS A 279 -4.14 5.95 -5.38
N PHE A 280 -2.90 6.28 -5.06
CA PHE A 280 -2.11 7.27 -5.77
C PHE A 280 -1.29 6.63 -6.89
N LYS A 281 -1.31 7.20 -8.09
CA LYS A 281 -0.49 6.74 -9.22
C LYS A 281 0.25 7.90 -9.88
N ILE A 282 1.57 7.83 -9.94
CA ILE A 282 2.37 8.83 -10.64
C ILE A 282 3.17 8.18 -11.78
N LYS A 283 3.22 8.84 -12.92
CA LYS A 283 4.08 8.48 -14.05
C LYS A 283 4.90 9.70 -14.46
N ASP A 284 6.15 9.50 -14.83
CA ASP A 284 7.05 10.58 -15.26
C ASP A 284 7.27 11.66 -14.18
N GLY A 285 6.99 11.34 -12.92
CA GLY A 285 7.09 12.25 -11.77
C GLY A 285 8.16 11.79 -10.78
N ASN A 286 8.09 12.33 -9.56
CA ASN A 286 9.09 12.10 -8.53
C ASN A 286 8.56 11.20 -7.41
N TYR A 287 7.45 11.60 -6.77
CA TYR A 287 6.79 10.80 -5.74
C TYR A 287 5.26 10.86 -5.84
N CYS A 288 4.56 9.79 -5.43
CA CYS A 288 3.14 9.92 -5.09
C CYS A 288 2.99 10.83 -3.86
N VAL A 289 3.84 10.62 -2.86
CA VAL A 289 3.86 11.41 -1.62
C VAL A 289 5.28 11.78 -1.26
N HIS A 290 5.53 13.06 -1.03
CA HIS A 290 6.81 13.60 -0.62
C HIS A 290 6.70 14.39 0.69
N LEU A 291 7.01 13.73 1.80
CA LEU A 291 6.96 14.30 3.14
C LEU A 291 8.35 14.81 3.53
N ASP A 292 8.78 15.90 2.92
CA ASP A 292 10.11 16.47 3.12
C ASP A 292 10.04 18.01 3.07
N PHE A 293 11.14 18.65 3.43
CA PHE A 293 11.34 20.10 3.41
C PHE A 293 10.30 20.90 4.21
N ASN A 294 9.62 20.28 5.18
CA ASN A 294 8.87 20.97 6.23
C ASN A 294 9.55 20.67 7.56
N LYS A 295 10.20 21.68 8.14
CA LYS A 295 11.01 21.53 9.37
C LYS A 295 10.19 21.59 10.65
N ASN A 296 8.87 21.76 10.55
CA ASN A 296 8.02 21.88 11.72
C ASN A 296 8.02 20.56 12.52
N SER A 297 8.21 20.64 13.83
CA SER A 297 8.25 19.44 14.69
C SER A 297 6.87 18.87 15.00
N ASP A 298 5.80 19.60 14.69
CA ASP A 298 4.42 19.25 15.02
C ASP A 298 3.69 18.71 13.78
N ILE A 299 4.24 17.62 13.24
CA ILE A 299 3.66 16.91 12.10
C ILE A 299 3.28 15.50 12.56
N ASN A 300 2.00 15.20 12.40
CA ASN A 300 1.41 13.88 12.61
C ASN A 300 0.59 13.50 11.37
N ILE A 301 1.12 12.59 10.54
CA ILE A 301 0.46 12.17 9.30
C ILE A 301 0.28 10.66 9.34
N THR A 302 -0.96 10.20 9.15
CA THR A 302 -1.27 8.78 9.05
C THR A 302 -1.87 8.45 7.70
N PHE A 303 -1.28 7.49 7.00
CA PHE A 303 -1.86 6.84 5.82
C PHE A 303 -2.41 5.48 6.23
N GLU A 304 -3.67 5.22 5.91
CA GLU A 304 -4.32 3.93 6.15
C GLU A 304 -4.90 3.37 4.88
N ASP A 305 -4.74 2.07 4.64
CA ASP A 305 -5.44 1.39 3.55
C ASP A 305 -5.14 2.00 2.16
N CYS A 306 -3.97 2.62 1.99
CA CYS A 306 -3.60 3.35 0.78
C CYS A 306 -2.71 2.52 -0.17
N GLN A 307 -2.72 2.88 -1.44
CA GLN A 307 -1.79 2.34 -2.43
C GLN A 307 -1.01 3.47 -3.09
N PHE A 308 0.27 3.25 -3.36
CA PHE A 308 1.15 4.20 -4.00
C PHE A 308 1.85 3.53 -5.17
N TRP A 309 1.64 4.02 -6.38
CA TRP A 309 2.20 3.44 -7.60
C TRP A 309 3.05 4.46 -8.35
N HIS A 310 4.36 4.27 -8.30
CA HIS A 310 5.27 4.94 -9.21
C HIS A 310 5.43 4.12 -10.48
N LEU A 311 4.77 4.54 -11.56
CA LEU A 311 4.67 3.86 -12.85
C LEU A 311 5.94 3.96 -13.72
N GLY A 312 7.01 4.51 -13.14
CA GLY A 312 8.30 4.70 -13.79
C GLY A 312 8.37 5.99 -14.60
N ASN A 313 9.60 6.37 -14.96
CA ASN A 313 9.89 7.56 -15.73
C ASN A 313 10.45 7.15 -17.10
N THR A 314 9.99 7.86 -18.13
CA THR A 314 10.40 7.71 -19.53
C THR A 314 11.79 8.33 -19.76
N SER A 315 12.16 9.32 -18.97
CA SER A 315 13.51 9.90 -18.92
C SER A 315 14.32 9.33 -17.75
N SER A 316 15.65 9.42 -17.83
CA SER A 316 16.58 8.96 -16.80
C SER A 316 16.63 9.92 -15.59
N THR A 317 15.50 10.22 -14.98
CA THR A 317 15.46 11.02 -13.75
C THR A 317 16.01 10.22 -12.57
N ASP A 318 16.66 10.92 -11.64
CA ASP A 318 17.39 10.34 -10.50
C ASP A 318 16.49 9.77 -9.39
N PHE A 319 15.18 9.99 -9.47
CA PHE A 319 14.23 9.66 -8.42
C PHE A 319 13.04 8.90 -9.00
N GLY A 320 12.66 7.79 -8.34
CA GLY A 320 11.56 6.94 -8.78
C GLY A 320 10.98 6.11 -7.64
N TYR A 321 10.68 6.77 -6.51
CA TYR A 321 10.08 6.11 -5.35
C TYR A 321 8.58 6.40 -5.30
N ALA A 322 7.77 5.45 -4.81
CA ALA A 322 6.35 5.74 -4.63
C ALA A 322 6.12 6.74 -3.49
N VAL A 323 6.87 6.60 -2.39
CA VAL A 323 6.82 7.50 -1.24
C VAL A 323 8.23 7.87 -0.80
N GLY A 324 8.46 9.18 -0.62
CA GLY A 324 9.69 9.74 -0.09
C GLY A 324 9.44 10.53 1.19
N ILE A 325 10.19 10.23 2.25
CA ILE A 325 10.05 10.87 3.56
C ILE A 325 11.41 11.44 3.97
N GLY A 326 11.43 12.74 4.22
CA GLY A 326 12.54 13.46 4.81
C GLY A 326 12.14 14.09 6.13
N GLU A 327 12.21 13.32 7.20
CA GLU A 327 11.77 13.78 8.51
C GLU A 327 12.71 14.84 9.10
N TYR A 328 12.11 15.83 9.74
CA TYR A 328 12.75 16.78 10.64
C TYR A 328 12.33 16.47 12.08
N GLY A 329 13.07 16.98 13.07
CA GLY A 329 12.95 16.51 14.44
C GLY A 329 11.54 16.64 15.03
N GLY A 330 11.01 15.55 15.60
CA GLY A 330 9.73 15.52 16.34
C GLY A 330 8.53 15.00 15.55
N GLN A 331 8.70 14.71 14.26
CA GLN A 331 7.62 14.31 13.37
C GLN A 331 7.20 12.84 13.60
N ASP A 332 5.89 12.56 13.47
CA ASP A 332 5.25 11.26 13.65
C ASP A 332 4.51 10.87 12.36
N ILE A 333 5.11 9.97 11.58
CA ILE A 333 4.57 9.53 10.29
C ILE A 333 4.21 8.05 10.36
N ARG A 334 3.01 7.70 9.91
CA ARG A 334 2.47 6.34 10.04
C ARG A 334 1.89 5.85 8.72
N PHE A 335 2.18 4.60 8.39
CA PHE A 335 1.54 3.86 7.29
C PHE A 335 0.98 2.55 7.86
N ILE A 336 -0.32 2.33 7.66
CA ILE A 336 -1.05 1.18 8.20
C ILE A 336 -1.79 0.51 7.05
N ASN A 337 -1.49 -0.76 6.79
CA ASN A 337 -2.07 -1.54 5.69
C ASN A 337 -1.90 -0.85 4.31
N CYS A 338 -0.71 -0.29 4.07
CA CYS A 338 -0.39 0.42 2.84
C CYS A 338 0.44 -0.43 1.87
N ASN A 339 0.25 -0.21 0.57
CA ASN A 339 1.03 -0.84 -0.48
C ASN A 339 1.86 0.18 -1.27
N PHE A 340 3.15 -0.07 -1.44
CA PHE A 340 4.06 0.78 -2.20
C PHE A 340 4.57 0.01 -3.42
N HIS A 341 4.40 0.55 -4.61
CA HIS A 341 4.78 -0.09 -5.86
C HIS A 341 5.66 0.88 -6.66
N ALA A 342 6.89 0.49 -6.96
CA ALA A 342 7.79 1.27 -7.81
C ALA A 342 8.28 0.44 -9.00
N TYR A 343 7.81 0.75 -10.20
CA TYR A 343 8.27 0.05 -11.40
C TYR A 343 9.69 0.47 -11.77
N THR A 344 10.52 -0.52 -12.09
CA THR A 344 11.90 -0.28 -12.52
C THR A 344 11.98 0.29 -13.92
N TYR A 345 12.84 1.29 -14.09
CA TYR A 345 13.33 1.78 -15.37
C TYR A 345 14.86 1.82 -15.32
N THR A 346 15.52 1.97 -16.47
CA THR A 346 16.98 2.07 -16.57
C THR A 346 17.46 3.37 -15.91
N GLY A 347 17.81 3.33 -14.62
CA GLY A 347 18.16 4.49 -13.81
C GLY A 347 18.48 4.12 -12.35
N LYS A 348 19.12 5.03 -11.60
CA LYS A 348 19.63 4.78 -10.23
C LYS A 348 18.50 4.74 -9.19
N GLN A 349 18.72 3.89 -8.17
CA GLN A 349 18.07 3.87 -6.85
C GLN A 349 16.53 3.91 -6.86
N LEU A 350 15.93 2.73 -6.93
CA LEU A 350 14.48 2.57 -6.93
C LEU A 350 14.09 1.74 -5.70
N ALA A 351 13.15 2.25 -4.91
CA ALA A 351 12.44 1.50 -3.89
C ALA A 351 10.99 1.96 -3.84
N GLY A 352 10.05 1.11 -3.42
CA GLY A 352 8.68 1.55 -3.19
C GLY A 352 8.61 2.67 -2.15
N LEU A 353 9.43 2.57 -1.10
CA LEU A 353 9.52 3.51 0.01
C LEU A 353 10.97 3.92 0.27
N ILE A 354 11.20 5.22 0.42
CA ILE A 354 12.41 5.77 1.01
C ILE A 354 12.07 6.66 2.21
N TRP A 355 12.80 6.44 3.31
CA TRP A 355 12.82 7.33 4.46
C TRP A 355 14.23 7.80 4.72
N HIS A 356 14.36 9.07 5.09
CA HIS A 356 15.60 9.60 5.59
C HIS A 356 15.43 10.65 6.69
N SER A 357 16.21 10.52 7.76
CA SER A 357 16.33 11.59 8.76
C SER A 357 17.17 12.74 8.18
N ARG A 358 16.70 13.98 8.29
CA ARG A 358 17.47 15.19 7.93
C ARG A 358 18.53 15.54 8.99
N ASP A 359 19.50 16.36 8.59
CA ASP A 359 20.48 16.95 9.50
C ASP A 359 19.83 18.02 10.39
N LEU A 360 20.46 18.32 11.53
CA LEU A 360 20.05 19.40 12.46
C LEU A 360 18.69 19.22 13.15
N GLN A 361 18.38 18.01 13.60
CA GLN A 361 17.18 17.74 14.38
C GLN A 361 17.41 17.95 15.89
N GLU A 362 16.46 18.60 16.56
CA GLU A 362 16.47 18.81 18.03
C GLU A 362 15.61 17.79 18.80
N LYS A 363 14.78 17.01 18.10
CA LYS A 363 13.84 16.04 18.66
C LYS A 363 13.88 14.76 17.83
N SER A 364 13.60 13.62 18.46
CA SER A 364 13.49 12.33 17.76
C SER A 364 12.26 12.27 16.87
N CYS A 365 12.40 11.66 15.70
CA CYS A 365 11.30 11.36 14.79
C CYS A 365 10.77 9.94 15.01
N TYR A 366 9.55 9.70 14.55
CA TYR A 366 8.90 8.39 14.63
C TYR A 366 8.24 8.05 13.29
N LEU A 367 8.72 6.98 12.66
CA LEU A 367 8.09 6.36 11.50
C LEU A 367 7.50 5.00 11.91
N LYS A 368 6.22 4.78 11.63
CA LYS A 368 5.58 3.46 11.80
C LYS A 368 5.12 2.89 10.47
N LEU A 369 5.48 1.65 10.20
CA LEU A 369 4.97 0.83 9.11
C LEU A 369 4.28 -0.39 9.73
N GLU A 370 2.98 -0.55 9.52
CA GLU A 370 2.21 -1.67 10.08
C GLU A 370 1.43 -2.38 8.97
N THR A 371 1.62 -3.69 8.84
CA THR A 371 0.95 -4.53 7.82
C THR A 371 1.14 -4.00 6.39
N CYS A 372 2.30 -3.39 6.11
CA CYS A 372 2.56 -2.77 4.81
C CYS A 372 3.29 -3.71 3.85
N TYR A 373 3.02 -3.55 2.56
CA TYR A 373 3.75 -4.23 1.49
C TYR A 373 4.46 -3.21 0.61
N SER A 374 5.72 -3.44 0.30
CA SER A 374 6.45 -2.65 -0.68
C SER A 374 7.03 -3.56 -1.75
N GLU A 375 6.83 -3.22 -3.01
CA GLU A 375 7.44 -3.92 -4.12
C GLU A 375 8.04 -2.99 -5.18
N GLY A 376 9.05 -3.54 -5.83
CA GLY A 376 9.67 -2.92 -6.99
C GLY A 376 10.87 -2.06 -6.64
N GLY A 377 11.57 -1.62 -7.68
CA GLY A 377 12.90 -1.06 -7.57
C GLY A 377 13.99 -2.10 -7.26
N ASN A 378 15.21 -1.63 -7.03
CA ASN A 378 16.32 -2.49 -6.61
C ASN A 378 16.14 -2.97 -5.16
N PHE A 379 15.41 -2.19 -4.35
CA PHE A 379 15.20 -2.45 -2.93
C PHE A 379 13.71 -2.37 -2.62
N GLY A 380 13.18 -3.27 -1.78
CA GLY A 380 11.77 -3.17 -1.37
C GLY A 380 11.53 -1.88 -0.57
N ALA A 381 12.41 -1.56 0.39
CA ALA A 381 12.40 -0.28 1.10
C ALA A 381 13.81 0.16 1.49
N ARG A 382 14.00 1.47 1.67
CA ARG A 382 15.28 2.07 2.05
C ARG A 382 15.13 3.07 3.18
N LEU A 383 15.91 2.89 4.23
CA LEU A 383 16.06 3.85 5.33
C LEU A 383 17.47 4.43 5.28
N VAL A 384 17.58 5.75 5.30
CA VAL A 384 18.85 6.48 5.27
C VAL A 384 18.95 7.40 6.47
N SER A 385 20.12 7.54 7.09
CA SER A 385 20.33 8.65 8.03
C SER A 385 21.29 9.67 7.43
N TYR A 386 20.83 10.92 7.30
CA TYR A 386 21.68 12.05 6.94
C TYR A 386 22.14 12.82 8.20
N ASN A 387 23.01 12.20 9.01
CA ASN A 387 23.57 12.81 10.23
C ASN A 387 22.55 13.19 11.33
N SER A 388 21.45 12.46 11.50
CA SER A 388 20.62 12.71 12.67
C SER A 388 21.42 12.41 13.94
N THR A 389 21.43 13.34 14.90
CA THR A 389 22.02 13.16 16.23
C THR A 389 20.99 12.68 17.26
N GLN A 390 19.77 12.40 16.82
CA GLN A 390 18.63 12.06 17.68
C GLN A 390 18.31 10.57 17.62
N ASN A 391 17.61 10.07 18.65
CA ASN A 391 17.16 8.69 18.71
C ASN A 391 15.89 8.45 17.87
N ASP A 392 15.97 8.64 16.56
CA ASP A 392 14.84 8.42 15.66
C ASP A 392 14.36 6.97 15.73
N THR A 393 13.05 6.74 15.68
CA THR A 393 12.50 5.40 15.79
C THR A 393 11.77 5.04 14.51
N VAL A 394 12.11 3.90 13.92
CA VAL A 394 11.39 3.30 12.81
C VAL A 394 10.81 1.97 13.27
N GLU A 395 9.50 1.91 13.44
CA GLU A 395 8.78 0.71 13.82
C GLU A 395 8.20 0.03 12.58
N ILE A 396 8.49 -1.26 12.40
CA ILE A 396 8.07 -2.06 11.24
C ILE A 396 7.41 -3.32 11.77
N ASN A 397 6.10 -3.46 11.59
CA ASN A 397 5.32 -4.59 12.10
C ASN A 397 4.53 -5.25 10.98
N HIS A 398 4.62 -6.57 10.85
CA HIS A 398 3.88 -7.35 9.85
C HIS A 398 4.04 -6.88 8.40
N CYS A 399 5.17 -6.24 8.07
CA CYS A 399 5.47 -5.73 6.74
C CYS A 399 6.25 -6.74 5.88
N LYS A 400 6.19 -6.54 4.56
CA LYS A 400 6.94 -7.28 3.56
C LYS A 400 7.54 -6.33 2.52
N PHE A 401 8.83 -6.51 2.20
CA PHE A 401 9.57 -5.64 1.27
C PHE A 401 10.23 -6.48 0.19
N LYS A 402 9.84 -6.28 -1.07
CA LYS A 402 10.27 -7.05 -2.24
C LYS A 402 10.97 -6.18 -3.29
N GLY A 403 12.28 -6.31 -3.45
CA GLY A 403 13.05 -5.69 -4.52
C GLY A 403 13.26 -6.64 -5.71
N ILE A 404 13.67 -6.12 -6.86
CA ILE A 404 14.02 -6.94 -8.03
C ILE A 404 15.26 -7.80 -7.78
N ASP A 405 16.25 -7.24 -7.07
CA ASP A 405 17.47 -7.96 -6.73
C ASP A 405 17.29 -8.85 -5.48
N GLY A 406 16.14 -8.75 -4.82
CA GLY A 406 15.73 -9.56 -3.67
C GLY A 406 14.92 -8.79 -2.62
N ASP A 407 14.39 -9.51 -1.64
CA ASP A 407 13.49 -9.01 -0.60
C ASP A 407 14.25 -8.23 0.49
N TYR A 408 14.61 -6.98 0.17
CA TYR A 408 15.57 -6.17 0.92
C TYR A 408 14.97 -4.94 1.59
N LEU A 409 15.22 -4.83 2.89
CA LEU A 409 15.26 -3.55 3.61
C LEU A 409 16.71 -3.07 3.67
N VAL A 410 16.98 -1.90 3.11
CA VAL A 410 18.33 -1.32 3.10
C VAL A 410 18.44 -0.25 4.17
N LEU A 411 19.46 -0.39 5.03
CA LEU A 411 19.84 0.61 6.03
C LEU A 411 21.16 1.26 5.59
N ASN A 412 21.09 2.53 5.18
CA ASN A 412 22.24 3.31 4.73
C ASN A 412 22.60 4.40 5.74
N ASN A 413 23.90 4.53 6.01
CA ASN A 413 24.45 5.70 6.67
C ASN A 413 25.41 6.39 5.69
N THR A 414 25.08 7.62 5.29
CA THR A 414 25.83 8.34 4.25
C THR A 414 27.00 9.16 4.78
N THR A 415 27.20 9.19 6.09
CA THR A 415 28.16 10.09 6.75
C THR A 415 28.93 9.41 7.87
N THR A 416 30.03 10.04 8.29
CA THR A 416 30.90 9.60 9.40
C THR A 416 30.24 9.69 10.77
N THR A 417 29.05 10.29 10.86
CA THR A 417 28.27 10.41 12.08
C THR A 417 27.48 9.13 12.33
N LYS A 418 27.37 8.75 13.60
CA LYS A 418 26.75 7.49 14.02
C LYS A 418 25.27 7.47 13.65
N TRP A 419 24.76 6.30 13.26
CA TRP A 419 23.34 6.07 13.15
C TRP A 419 22.77 5.95 14.57
N TRP A 420 21.84 6.83 14.95
CA TRP A 420 21.21 6.85 16.28
C TRP A 420 19.79 6.28 16.28
N GLY A 421 19.34 5.74 15.14
CA GLY A 421 17.99 5.23 15.01
C GLY A 421 17.74 3.94 15.79
N ARG A 422 16.48 3.65 16.11
CA ARG A 422 16.00 2.34 16.57
C ARG A 422 15.08 1.76 15.51
N VAL A 423 15.45 0.64 14.88
CA VAL A 423 14.49 -0.15 14.07
C VAL A 423 13.89 -1.24 14.94
N ILE A 424 12.57 -1.23 15.10
CA ILE A 424 11.82 -2.26 15.83
C ILE A 424 11.08 -3.12 14.80
N GLY A 425 11.25 -4.44 14.85
CA GLY A 425 10.69 -5.36 13.85
C GLY A 425 9.93 -6.54 14.45
N GLN A 426 8.60 -6.62 14.27
CA GLN A 426 7.80 -7.78 14.69
C GLN A 426 7.03 -8.42 13.52
N GLY A 427 7.08 -9.75 13.42
CA GLY A 427 6.21 -10.51 12.50
C GLY A 427 6.40 -10.24 11.00
N ASN A 428 7.53 -9.64 10.60
CA ASN A 428 7.80 -9.25 9.22
C ASN A 428 8.38 -10.39 8.37
N GLU A 429 7.91 -10.51 7.13
CA GLU A 429 8.55 -11.32 6.08
C GLU A 429 9.65 -10.46 5.43
N ILE A 430 10.82 -10.42 6.07
CA ILE A 430 12.02 -9.78 5.53
C ILE A 430 13.07 -10.87 5.36
N ASP A 431 13.28 -11.30 4.12
CA ASP A 431 14.25 -12.35 3.80
C ASP A 431 15.68 -11.91 4.12
N THR A 432 16.03 -10.64 3.86
CA THR A 432 17.37 -10.12 4.18
C THR A 432 17.35 -8.62 4.49
N VAL A 433 18.00 -8.23 5.59
CA VAL A 433 18.30 -6.82 5.89
C VAL A 433 19.72 -6.55 5.42
N PHE A 434 19.90 -5.60 4.49
CA PHE A 434 21.22 -5.19 4.02
C PHE A 434 21.66 -3.94 4.78
N TYR A 435 22.83 -4.04 5.41
CA TYR A 435 23.53 -2.89 5.97
C TYR A 435 24.62 -2.47 5.00
N ASN A 436 24.50 -1.27 4.42
CA ASN A 436 25.59 -0.68 3.66
C ASN A 436 26.28 0.35 4.55
N PHE A 437 27.31 -0.09 5.26
CA PHE A 437 28.18 0.79 6.03
C PHE A 437 29.34 1.23 5.15
N ASN A 438 29.45 2.53 4.89
CA ASN A 438 30.63 3.06 4.21
C ASN A 438 31.84 3.17 5.14
N GLU A 439 31.69 3.21 6.48
CA GLU A 439 32.82 3.34 7.42
C GLU A 439 32.58 2.75 8.84
N THR A 440 33.66 2.70 9.61
CA THR A 440 33.87 2.11 10.95
C THR A 440 32.75 2.36 11.96
N LEU A 441 32.17 1.27 12.50
CA LEU A 441 31.13 1.31 13.53
C LEU A 441 31.70 1.76 14.88
N ALA A 442 31.23 2.90 15.38
CA ALA A 442 31.37 3.30 16.77
C ALA A 442 29.99 3.26 17.43
N THR A 443 29.80 2.36 18.40
CA THR A 443 28.65 2.14 19.30
C THR A 443 27.44 1.30 18.83
N GLU A 444 26.69 0.87 19.85
CA GLU A 444 25.72 -0.23 19.98
C GLU A 444 24.51 -0.11 19.02
N TYR A 445 24.31 -1.09 18.14
CA TYR A 445 23.09 -1.24 17.34
C TYR A 445 22.21 -2.31 17.98
N ARG A 446 20.93 -2.02 18.21
CA ARG A 446 19.97 -2.98 18.77
C ARG A 446 18.87 -3.27 17.77
N LEU A 447 19.09 -4.26 16.91
CA LEU A 447 18.04 -4.82 16.07
C LEU A 447 17.31 -5.93 16.86
N GLU A 448 16.08 -5.65 17.27
CA GLU A 448 15.20 -6.66 17.89
C GLU A 448 14.37 -7.31 16.78
N CYS A 449 14.76 -8.50 16.32
CA CYS A 449 14.00 -9.30 15.38
C CYS A 449 13.87 -10.74 15.91
N GLY A 450 12.66 -11.30 15.87
CA GLY A 450 12.36 -12.67 16.33
C GLY A 450 13.19 -13.78 15.66
N HIS A 451 13.33 -14.89 16.37
CA HIS A 451 14.34 -15.94 16.20
C HIS A 451 14.20 -16.81 14.93
N TYR A 452 15.26 -16.88 14.11
CA TYR A 452 15.46 -17.96 13.11
C TYR A 452 16.95 -18.35 13.01
N SER A 453 17.25 -19.65 13.00
CA SER A 453 18.59 -20.21 12.75
C SER A 453 18.59 -21.06 11.47
N ALA A 454 19.71 -21.06 10.73
CA ALA A 454 19.86 -21.80 9.48
C ALA A 454 21.19 -22.56 9.44
N ASN A 455 21.22 -23.63 8.66
CA ASN A 455 22.36 -24.53 8.52
C ASN A 455 23.02 -24.37 7.15
N TYR A 456 24.36 -24.35 7.10
CA TYR A 456 25.13 -24.17 5.88
C TYR A 456 26.44 -24.97 5.91
N ILE A 457 27.20 -24.96 4.81
CA ILE A 457 28.53 -25.58 4.71
C ILE A 457 29.60 -24.49 4.62
N ALA A 458 30.62 -24.58 5.49
CA ALA A 458 31.75 -23.66 5.54
C ALA A 458 32.70 -23.91 4.36
N TYR A 459 33.11 -22.85 3.66
CA TYR A 459 34.05 -22.97 2.52
C TYR A 459 35.50 -22.59 2.90
N SER A 460 35.65 -21.88 4.01
CA SER A 460 36.91 -21.62 4.71
C SER A 460 36.74 -22.00 6.18
N SER A 461 37.81 -22.02 6.96
CA SER A 461 37.70 -22.15 8.41
C SER A 461 36.93 -20.96 9.00
N ILE A 462 35.91 -21.25 9.80
CA ILE A 462 35.06 -20.27 10.48
C ILE A 462 35.19 -20.52 11.98
N THR A 463 35.40 -19.45 12.74
CA THR A 463 35.36 -19.45 14.20
C THR A 463 33.97 -19.05 14.67
N LYS A 464 33.51 -19.60 15.79
CA LYS A 464 32.32 -19.12 16.47
C LYS A 464 32.42 -17.61 16.72
N GLY A 465 31.38 -16.87 16.34
CA GLY A 465 31.34 -15.40 16.43
C GLY A 465 31.79 -14.67 15.17
N ASP A 466 32.35 -15.38 14.18
CA ASP A 466 32.72 -14.75 12.91
C ASP A 466 31.48 -14.26 12.15
N VAL A 467 31.62 -13.12 11.48
CA VAL A 467 30.63 -12.59 10.54
C VAL A 467 30.68 -13.43 9.28
N VAL A 468 29.53 -13.95 8.92
CA VAL A 468 29.36 -14.94 7.87
C VAL A 468 28.83 -14.25 6.63
N VAL A 469 29.60 -14.26 5.54
CA VAL A 469 29.20 -13.67 4.26
C VAL A 469 28.95 -14.73 3.20
N TYR A 470 27.91 -14.50 2.40
CA TYR A 470 27.50 -15.28 1.26
C TYR A 470 28.31 -14.90 0.02
N ALA A 471 28.83 -15.88 -0.71
CA ALA A 471 29.44 -15.66 -2.01
C ALA A 471 28.46 -15.97 -3.16
N ASP A 472 28.68 -15.28 -4.28
CA ASP A 472 27.82 -15.06 -5.44
C ASP A 472 27.38 -16.29 -6.29
N LEU A 473 27.02 -16.03 -7.57
CA LEU A 473 26.36 -16.87 -8.59
C LEU A 473 26.92 -18.29 -8.80
N SER A 474 28.00 -18.67 -8.12
CA SER A 474 28.61 -20.00 -8.17
C SER A 474 28.14 -20.97 -7.06
N GLY A 475 27.13 -20.59 -6.27
CA GLY A 475 26.41 -21.45 -5.33
C GLY A 475 26.60 -21.08 -3.84
N TYR A 476 25.87 -21.74 -2.94
CA TYR A 476 25.86 -21.45 -1.50
C TYR A 476 27.23 -21.70 -0.85
N LYS A 477 28.09 -20.67 -0.84
CA LYS A 477 29.41 -20.72 -0.21
C LYS A 477 29.51 -19.67 0.89
N ILE A 478 30.02 -20.10 2.03
CA ILE A 478 30.16 -19.27 3.21
C ILE A 478 31.64 -19.06 3.55
N GLN A 479 32.02 -17.81 3.80
CA GLN A 479 33.38 -17.44 4.22
C GLN A 479 33.37 -16.38 5.32
N THR A 480 34.49 -16.26 6.03
CA THR A 480 34.82 -15.12 6.90
C THR A 480 35.23 -13.95 6.01
N ALA A 481 34.76 -12.73 6.29
CA ALA A 481 34.83 -11.59 5.36
C ALA A 481 36.28 -11.16 4.97
N PRO A 482 36.66 -11.14 3.66
CA PRO A 482 37.89 -10.47 3.22
C PRO A 482 37.73 -9.50 2.00
N THR A 483 38.34 -8.32 2.20
CA THR A 483 38.94 -7.23 1.37
C THR A 483 38.59 -6.91 -0.09
N THR A 484 37.74 -7.63 -0.84
CA THR A 484 37.43 -7.24 -2.24
C THR A 484 35.95 -6.96 -2.49
N THR A 485 35.70 -5.90 -3.26
CA THR A 485 34.47 -5.09 -3.40
C THR A 485 33.36 -5.69 -4.28
N HIS A 486 33.41 -6.98 -4.60
CA HIS A 486 32.38 -7.59 -5.44
C HIS A 486 31.60 -8.68 -4.68
N TYR A 487 30.31 -8.38 -4.52
CA TYR A 487 29.18 -9.19 -4.02
C TYR A 487 29.45 -10.12 -2.84
N LYS A 488 29.10 -9.65 -1.63
CA LYS A 488 29.07 -10.47 -0.40
C LYS A 488 27.90 -10.08 0.51
N THR A 489 26.81 -10.83 0.45
CA THR A 489 25.64 -10.62 1.33
C THR A 489 25.95 -11.18 2.72
N VAL A 490 25.84 -10.39 3.78
CA VAL A 490 25.99 -10.91 5.15
C VAL A 490 24.78 -11.80 5.47
N VAL A 491 25.02 -13.05 5.89
CA VAL A 491 23.97 -14.05 6.18
C VAL A 491 23.80 -14.36 7.67
N GLY A 492 24.68 -13.85 8.53
CA GLY A 492 24.54 -13.93 9.98
C GLY A 492 25.86 -14.11 10.73
N ILE A 493 25.79 -14.62 11.97
CA ILE A 493 26.95 -14.93 12.79
C ILE A 493 27.04 -16.44 13.01
N ALA A 494 28.25 -16.99 12.91
CA ALA A 494 28.50 -18.39 13.16
C ALA A 494 28.29 -18.72 14.65
N LEU A 495 27.39 -19.65 14.95
CA LEU A 495 27.11 -20.12 16.31
C LEU A 495 28.09 -21.21 16.76
N ASN A 496 28.77 -21.84 15.82
CA ASN A 496 29.82 -22.83 16.04
C ASN A 496 31.02 -22.56 15.11
N SER A 497 32.19 -23.02 15.54
CA SER A 497 33.34 -23.12 14.64
C SER A 497 33.13 -24.28 13.67
N ALA A 498 33.69 -24.16 12.46
CA ALA A 498 33.63 -25.17 11.40
C ALA A 498 34.89 -25.07 10.54
N VAL A 499 35.52 -26.18 10.18
CA VAL A 499 36.56 -26.18 9.12
C VAL A 499 35.91 -26.22 7.73
N THR A 500 36.70 -25.96 6.68
CA THR A 500 36.20 -26.10 5.29
C THR A 500 35.54 -27.46 5.08
N GLY A 501 34.32 -27.45 4.54
CA GLY A 501 33.49 -28.62 4.28
C GLY A 501 32.55 -29.02 5.42
N GLU A 502 32.69 -28.43 6.62
CA GLU A 502 31.83 -28.73 7.76
C GLU A 502 30.57 -27.88 7.82
N LYS A 503 29.59 -28.39 8.56
CA LYS A 503 28.32 -27.70 8.80
C LYS A 503 28.52 -26.54 9.78
N VAL A 504 28.13 -25.34 9.35
CA VAL A 504 28.04 -24.15 10.19
C VAL A 504 26.57 -23.82 10.45
N VAL A 505 26.23 -23.64 11.72
CA VAL A 505 24.95 -23.10 12.18
C VAL A 505 25.12 -21.60 12.24
N VAL A 506 24.30 -20.89 11.49
CA VAL A 506 24.36 -19.44 11.41
C VAL A 506 23.09 -18.87 12.01
N GLN A 507 23.26 -17.97 12.96
CA GLN A 507 22.18 -17.16 13.46
C GLN A 507 21.93 -16.03 12.47
N ARG A 508 20.81 -16.11 11.75
CA ARG A 508 20.42 -15.06 10.80
C ARG A 508 19.83 -13.85 11.51
N LYS A 509 19.22 -14.02 12.71
CA LYS A 509 18.62 -12.97 13.56
C LYS A 509 18.67 -13.29 15.06
N GLY A 510 18.86 -12.26 15.89
CA GLY A 510 18.94 -12.29 17.36
C GLY A 510 20.15 -11.49 17.88
N PHE A 511 20.05 -10.95 19.10
CA PHE A 511 20.98 -9.93 19.64
C PHE A 511 22.46 -10.29 19.46
N ALA A 512 23.11 -9.67 18.49
CA ALA A 512 24.55 -9.58 18.42
C ALA A 512 24.98 -8.24 19.01
N LYS A 513 25.34 -8.21 20.30
CA LYS A 513 26.06 -7.07 20.85
C LYS A 513 27.48 -7.10 20.29
N VAL A 514 27.70 -6.45 19.15
CA VAL A 514 29.04 -6.24 18.60
C VAL A 514 29.65 -5.04 19.32
N THR A 515 30.52 -5.31 20.30
CA THR A 515 31.31 -4.26 20.95
C THR A 515 32.71 -4.27 20.35
N THR A 516 33.01 -3.31 19.48
CA THR A 516 34.38 -3.04 19.06
C THR A 516 35.04 -2.13 20.10
N THR A 517 36.03 -2.64 20.82
CA THR A 517 36.87 -1.80 21.69
C THR A 517 37.84 -1.03 20.82
N SER A 518 37.62 0.27 20.70
CA SER A 518 38.45 1.20 19.93
C SER A 518 39.75 1.52 20.68
N SER A 519 40.83 0.83 20.36
CA SER A 519 42.18 1.38 20.53
C SER A 519 43.18 0.57 19.74
N LEU A 520 43.29 0.79 18.42
CA LEU A 520 44.49 0.49 17.63
C LEU A 520 44.39 1.27 16.31
N VAL A 521 44.91 2.50 16.31
CA VAL A 521 45.15 3.27 15.09
C VAL A 521 46.50 2.82 14.52
N GLY A 522 46.51 2.29 13.28
CA GLY A 522 47.73 2.21 12.47
C GLY A 522 48.48 0.87 12.36
N GLN A 523 47.82 -0.29 12.40
CA GLN A 523 48.45 -1.54 11.90
C GLN A 523 47.51 -2.31 10.98
N ASP A 524 48.07 -2.82 9.88
CA ASP A 524 47.43 -3.79 8.98
C ASP A 524 46.85 -4.95 9.78
N LEU A 525 45.52 -5.06 9.78
CA LEU A 525 44.80 -6.17 10.40
C LEU A 525 44.73 -7.35 9.42
N VAL A 526 45.85 -8.06 9.27
CA VAL A 526 45.83 -9.45 8.85
C VAL A 526 45.80 -10.31 10.12
N GLY A 527 44.63 -10.87 10.46
CA GLY A 527 44.57 -12.08 11.29
C GLY A 527 44.15 -11.97 12.76
N ASN A 528 43.42 -10.95 13.21
CA ASN A 528 42.89 -10.95 14.60
C ASN A 528 41.41 -11.36 14.67
N SER A 529 41.17 -12.55 15.19
CA SER A 529 39.86 -13.04 15.64
C SER A 529 39.28 -12.14 16.73
N ILE A 530 37.98 -11.87 16.67
CA ILE A 530 37.23 -11.11 17.69
C ILE A 530 37.14 -11.97 18.97
N THR A 531 38.06 -11.79 19.91
CA THR A 531 37.97 -12.39 21.25
C THR A 531 37.41 -11.38 22.23
N ASN A 532 36.07 -11.23 22.26
CA ASN A 532 35.39 -10.55 23.38
C ASN A 532 34.02 -11.20 23.64
N ALA A 533 34.04 -12.45 24.10
CA ALA A 533 32.99 -12.98 24.95
C ALA A 533 33.35 -12.67 26.41
N GLY A 534 33.29 -11.39 26.79
CA GLY A 534 33.45 -10.96 28.17
C GLY A 534 32.23 -11.38 28.99
N LYS A 535 32.48 -12.23 30.00
CA LYS A 535 31.61 -12.65 31.12
C LYS A 535 30.15 -12.22 31.05
N ALA A 536 29.26 -13.21 30.90
CA ALA A 536 27.87 -13.07 31.31
C ALA A 536 27.84 -12.65 32.79
N GLU A 537 27.47 -11.40 33.07
CA GLU A 537 27.03 -11.02 34.40
C GLU A 537 25.78 -11.82 34.73
N LYS A 538 25.77 -12.33 35.95
CA LYS A 538 24.77 -13.23 36.51
C LYS A 538 23.41 -12.54 36.49
N VAL A 539 22.53 -12.92 35.56
CA VAL A 539 21.10 -12.57 35.63
C VAL A 539 20.54 -13.31 36.85
N THR A 540 20.29 -12.58 37.94
CA THR A 540 19.83 -13.14 39.22
C THR A 540 18.32 -13.28 39.35
N ASP A 541 17.54 -13.15 38.27
CA ASP A 541 16.12 -13.51 38.32
C ASP A 541 15.74 -14.37 37.11
N ILE A 542 15.76 -15.67 37.32
CA ILE A 542 15.03 -16.65 36.51
C ILE A 542 14.11 -17.40 37.47
N LYS A 543 12.89 -16.90 37.63
CA LYS A 543 11.77 -17.77 37.97
C LYS A 543 11.32 -18.42 36.67
N ASP A 544 11.15 -19.74 36.74
CA ASP A 544 10.62 -20.62 35.71
C ASP A 544 11.60 -21.08 34.63
N ALA A 545 12.50 -21.99 35.02
CA ALA A 545 12.98 -23.04 34.12
C ALA A 545 13.41 -24.29 34.93
N PHE A 546 12.57 -25.31 34.89
CA PHE A 546 12.96 -26.70 35.20
C PHE A 546 13.94 -27.17 34.12
N GLY A 547 15.14 -27.60 34.53
CA GLY A 547 16.12 -28.17 33.62
C GLY A 547 17.49 -28.31 34.28
N VAL A 548 17.78 -29.52 34.77
CA VAL A 548 19.01 -29.90 35.45
C VAL A 548 20.24 -29.65 34.57
N ALA A 549 21.19 -28.84 35.04
CA ALA A 549 22.55 -28.76 34.50
C ALA A 549 23.55 -29.21 35.56
N LEU A 550 24.13 -30.40 35.37
CA LEU A 550 25.30 -30.86 36.13
C LEU A 550 26.55 -30.20 35.53
N MET A 551 27.25 -29.37 36.30
CA MET A 551 28.64 -29.03 36.03
C MET A 551 29.53 -30.10 36.65
N THR A 552 30.48 -30.65 35.89
CA THR A 552 31.76 -31.07 36.47
C THR A 552 32.91 -30.78 35.52
N THR A 553 33.97 -30.22 36.09
CA THR A 553 35.28 -30.05 35.48
C THR A 553 36.23 -31.14 35.98
N THR A 554 37.16 -31.50 35.08
CA THR A 554 38.46 -32.19 35.27
C THR A 554 38.52 -33.67 35.66
N ALA A 555 39.17 -34.40 34.75
CA ALA A 555 40.12 -35.51 34.90
C ALA A 555 39.71 -36.81 35.63
N ASN A 556 39.79 -37.91 34.85
CA ASN A 556 40.00 -39.31 35.23
C ASN A 556 39.05 -39.93 36.26
N SER A 557 37.97 -40.55 35.78
CA SER A 557 37.63 -41.96 36.08
C SER A 557 36.39 -42.41 35.31
N THR A 558 36.38 -43.69 34.96
CA THR A 558 35.30 -44.43 34.28
C THR A 558 33.94 -44.25 34.97
N ALA A 559 32.93 -43.80 34.23
CA ALA A 559 31.54 -43.81 34.66
C ALA A 559 30.73 -44.79 33.80
N THR A 560 30.14 -45.78 34.45
CA THR A 560 29.10 -46.64 33.87
C THR A 560 27.76 -45.94 34.09
N VAL A 561 26.98 -45.73 33.02
CA VAL A 561 25.65 -45.10 33.10
C VAL A 561 24.58 -46.18 33.12
N LEU A 562 23.77 -46.19 34.19
CA LEU A 562 22.53 -46.95 34.29
C LEU A 562 21.37 -46.03 33.89
N LEU A 563 20.70 -46.33 32.79
CA LEU A 563 19.47 -45.65 32.35
C LEU A 563 18.27 -46.29 33.06
N ALA A 564 17.52 -45.49 33.81
CA ALA A 564 16.15 -45.82 34.18
C ALA A 564 15.22 -44.84 33.46
N LEU A 565 14.52 -45.33 32.44
CA LEU A 565 13.33 -44.70 31.87
C LEU A 565 12.15 -45.03 32.78
N ASN A 566 11.27 -44.05 33.05
CA ASN A 566 9.86 -44.35 33.23
C ASN A 566 8.98 -43.14 32.91
N TYR A 567 8.11 -43.39 31.92
CA TYR A 567 6.82 -42.83 31.51
C TYR A 567 6.59 -41.32 31.52
#